data_AF-A0A3D5L3Z8-F1
#
_entry.id   AF-A0A3D5L3Z8-F1
#
_cell.length_a   1.000
_cell.length_b   1.000
_cell.length_c   1.000
_cell.angle_alpha   90.00
_cell.angle_beta   90.00
_cell.angle_gamma   90.00
#
_symmetry.space_group_name_H-M   'P 1'
#
loop_
_entity.id
_entity.type
_entity.pdbx_description
1 polymer ?
#
loop_
_entity_poly.entity_id
_entity_poly.type
_entity_poly.pdbx_seq_one_letter_code
_entity_poly.pdbx_strand_id
1 'polypeptide(L)' 'MTLDQLRYIVVTADTGNITEAAKRLFISQPSLSNAIHALEKEMNVTIFLRTSRGVIPTPEA' A
#
# COMPACT_ATOMS: atom_id res chain seq x y z
N MET A 1 3.77 -13.26 -1.04
CA MET A 1 3.12 -12.44 -2.07
C MET A 1 1.79 -13.06 -2.47
N THR A 2 0.70 -12.29 -2.46
CA THR A 2 -0.63 -12.70 -2.94
C THR A 2 -1.20 -11.70 -3.95
N LEU A 3 -2.18 -12.12 -4.76
CA LEU A 3 -2.86 -11.23 -5.71
C LEU A 3 -3.57 -10.07 -4.99
N ASP A 4 -4.09 -10.31 -3.78
CA ASP A 4 -4.70 -9.26 -2.96
C ASP A 4 -3.69 -8.19 -2.56
N GLN A 5 -2.45 -8.56 -2.20
CA GLN A 5 -1.41 -7.57 -1.88
C GLN A 5 -1.04 -6.71 -3.09
N LEU A 6 -1.02 -7.29 -4.30
CA LEU A 6 -0.80 -6.52 -5.53
C LEU A 6 -1.97 -5.56 -5.81
N ARG A 7 -3.21 -6.03 -5.63
CA ARG A 7 -4.40 -5.16 -5.75
C ARG A 7 -4.37 -4.02 -4.73
N TYR A 8 -3.91 -4.29 -3.51
CA TYR A 8 -3.74 -3.30 -2.46
C TYR A 8 -2.73 -2.22 -2.85
N ILE A 9 -1.61 -2.61 -3.46
CA ILE A 9 -0.62 -1.65 -3.98
C ILE A 9 -1.25 -0.78 -5.06
N VAL A 10 -1.89 -1.36 -6.08
CA VAL A 10 -2.49 -0.60 -7.18
C VAL A 10 -3.50 0.43 -6.65
N VAL A 11 -4.44 0.01 -5.81
CA VAL A 11 -5.44 0.94 -5.26
C VAL A 11 -4.80 2.01 -4.36
N THR A 12 -3.74 1.68 -3.63
CA THR A 12 -3.01 2.64 -2.79
C THR A 12 -2.23 3.67 -3.61
N ALA A 13 -1.64 3.24 -4.74
CA ALA A 13 -0.99 4.14 -5.69
C ALA A 13 -2.02 5.08 -6.34
N ASP A 14 -3.17 4.56 -6.75
CA ASP A 14 -4.25 5.35 -7.37
C ASP A 14 -4.85 6.40 -6.42
N THR A 15 -4.99 6.07 -5.13
CA THR A 15 -5.54 7.03 -4.15
C THR A 15 -4.51 7.99 -3.60
N GLY A 16 -3.23 7.62 -3.60
CA GLY A 16 -2.18 8.33 -2.86
C GLY A 16 -2.43 8.40 -1.35
N ASN A 17 -3.37 7.62 -0.81
CA ASN A 17 -3.81 7.71 0.57
C ASN A 17 -4.27 6.32 1.07
N ILE A 18 -3.59 5.80 2.10
CA ILE A 18 -3.87 4.47 2.67
C ILE A 18 -5.28 4.40 3.27
N THR A 19 -5.75 5.46 3.94
CA THR A 19 -7.09 5.48 4.54
C THR A 19 -8.18 5.40 3.47
N GLU A 20 -8.03 6.16 2.37
CA GLU A 20 -8.99 6.12 1.26
C GLU A 20 -8.91 4.80 0.47
N ALA A 21 -7.71 4.24 0.30
CA ALA A 21 -7.53 2.92 -0.30
C ALA A 21 -8.23 1.83 0.52
N ALA A 22 -8.06 1.85 1.85
CA ALA A 22 -8.70 0.90 2.74
C ALA A 22 -10.24 0.96 2.65
N LYS A 23 -10.81 2.16 2.57
CA LYS A 23 -12.25 2.36 2.33
C LYS A 23 -12.70 1.76 0.99
N ARG A 24 -11.96 2.02 -0.11
CA ARG A 24 -12.27 1.46 -1.44
C ARG A 24 -12.17 -0.06 -1.49
N LEU A 25 -11.26 -0.63 -0.71
CA LEU A 25 -11.03 -2.06 -0.61
C LEU A 25 -11.94 -2.76 0.41
N PHE A 26 -12.80 -2.00 1.13
CA PHE A 26 -13.67 -2.50 2.19
C PHE A 26 -12.91 -3.25 3.30
N ILE A 27 -11.72 -2.76 3.67
CA ILE A 27 -10.90 -3.31 4.76
C ILE A 27 -10.47 -2.22 5.73
N SER A 28 -9.91 -2.63 6.88
CA SER A 28 -9.35 -1.68 7.83
C SER A 28 -8.03 -1.10 7.32
N GLN A 29 -7.78 0.18 7.64
CA GLN A 29 -6.50 0.84 7.32
C GLN A 29 -5.28 0.10 7.93
N PRO A 30 -5.33 -0.42 9.18
CA PRO A 30 -4.24 -1.24 9.72
C PRO A 30 -4.01 -2.52 8.91
N SER A 31 -5.06 -3.20 8.46
CA SER A 31 -4.94 -4.41 7.63
C SER A 31 -4.21 -4.12 6.32
N LEU A 32 -4.59 -3.03 5.64
CA LEU A 32 -3.94 -2.59 4.40
C LEU A 32 -2.46 -2.25 4.63
N SER A 33 -2.18 -1.44 5.66
CA SER A 33 -0.82 -1.03 6.01
C SER A 33 0.08 -2.24 6.32
N ASN A 34 -0.43 -3.21 7.08
CA ASN A 34 0.33 -4.41 7.43
C ASN A 34 0.56 -5.32 6.22
N ALA A 35 -0.43 -5.44 5.32
CA ALA A 35 -0.30 -6.26 4.12
C ALA A 35 0.76 -5.71 3.15
N ILE A 36 0.80 -4.38 2.97
CA ILE A 36 1.83 -3.69 2.18
C ILE A 36 3.20 -3.86 2.85
N HIS A 37 3.31 -3.58 4.15
CA HIS A 37 4.59 -3.68 4.85
C HIS A 37 5.16 -5.11 4.88
N ALA A 38 4.29 -6.11 5.00
CA ALA A 38 4.69 -7.51 4.91
C ALA A 38 5.27 -7.85 3.53
N LEU A 39 4.67 -7.32 2.45
CA LEU A 39 5.15 -7.53 1.08
C LEU A 39 6.47 -6.79 0.83
N GLU A 40 6.58 -5.54 1.28
CA GLU A 40 7.84 -4.77 1.24
C GLU A 40 8.99 -5.55 1.90
N LYS A 41 8.72 -6.13 3.07
CA LYS A 41 9.71 -6.95 3.80
C LYS A 41 10.05 -8.26 3.08
N GLU A 42 9.05 -8.95 2.54
CA GLU A 42 9.23 -10.20 1.79
C GLU A 42 10.10 -9.98 0.55
N MET A 43 9.86 -8.87 -0.17
CA MET A 43 10.54 -8.52 -1.41
C MET A 43 11.82 -7.72 -1.19
N ASN A 44 12.12 -7.32 0.06
CA ASN A 44 13.21 -6.42 0.42
C ASN A 44 13.23 -5.13 -0.42
N VAL A 45 12.06 -4.51 -0.60
CA VAL A 45 11.86 -3.28 -1.36
C VAL A 45 10.92 -2.36 -0.59
N THR A 46 11.12 -1.04 -0.71
CA THR A 46 10.12 -0.06 -0.25
C THR A 46 9.25 0.30 -1.44
N ILE A 47 7.94 0.12 -1.35
CA ILE A 47 6.99 0.37 -2.45
C ILE A 47 6.39 1.77 -2.32
N PHE A 48 6.18 2.24 -1.09
CA PHE A 48 5.61 3.57 -0.84
C PHE A 48 6.45 4.41 0.14
N LEU A 49 6.67 5.67 -0.22
CA LEU A 49 7.15 6.70 0.71
C LEU A 49 5.95 7.36 1.41
N ARG A 50 5.97 7.36 2.75
CA ARG A 50 5.00 8.10 3.55
C ARG A 50 5.37 9.57 3.62
N THR A 51 4.39 10.43 3.39
CA THR A 51 4.52 11.88 3.49
C THR A 51 3.41 12.45 4.37
N SER A 52 3.52 13.71 4.77
CA SER A 52 2.44 14.42 5.47
C SER A 52 1.14 14.52 4.65
N ARG A 53 1.20 14.30 3.33
CA ARG A 53 0.07 14.38 2.40
C ARG A 53 -0.50 13.02 1.99
N GLY A 54 0.07 11.92 2.46
CA GLY A 54 -0.34 10.56 2.09
C GLY A 54 0.84 9.67 1.73
N VAL A 55 0.73 8.94 0.62
CA VAL A 55 1.75 8.01 0.13
C VAL A 55 2.06 8.24 -1.33
N ILE A 56 3.32 8.03 -1.70
CA ILE A 56 3.82 8.17 -3.07
C ILE A 56 4.58 6.89 -3.42
N PRO A 57 4.34 6.27 -4.60
CA PRO A 57 5.16 5.15 -5.06
C PRO A 57 6.64 5.53 -5.12
N THR A 58 7.51 4.62 -4.73
CA THR A 58 8.95 4.76 -4.97
C THR A 58 9.29 4.51 -6.45
N PRO A 59 10.47 4.95 -6.93
CA PRO A 59 10.93 4.65 -8.28
C PRO A 59 11.06 3.15 -8.59
N GLU A 60 11.26 2.34 -7.55
CA GLU A 60 11.41 0.88 -7.64
C GLU A 60 10.07 0.12 -7.69
N ALA A 61 8.95 0.81 -7.50
CA ALA A 61 7.60 0.25 -7.41
C ALA A 61 6.92 0.01 -8.77
#